data_AF-A0A8S3PU71-F1
#
_entry.id   AF-A0A8S3PU71-F1
#
_cell.length_a   1.000
_cell.length_b   1.000
_cell.length_c   1.000
_cell.angle_alpha   90.00
_cell.angle_beta   90.00
_cell.angle_gamma   90.00
#
_symmetry.space_group_name_H-M   'P 1'
#
loop_
_entity.id
_entity.type
_entity.pdbx_description
1 polymer ?
#
loop_
_entity_poly.entity_id
_entity_poly.type
_entity_poly.pdbx_seq_one_letter_code
_entity_poly.pdbx_strand_id
1 'polypeptide(L)'
;MCPNQVALPQNKGWDDFPKATDTSDLADLARVKWYRNFVSHDEKGELTLADFNNYRGDLEQQFVDLKCQLLGRENKYNKKFKEIDDQLVEHTDELVEHKDELVEHKDILVENEDKLVELDDQIDNMKKTHFHTDKLNDFWLLFDKTIKTASKL
;
A
#
# COMPACT_ATOMS: atom_id res chain seq x y z
N MET A 1 -35.45 -4.18 4.35
CA MET A 1 -34.93 -4.40 5.71
C MET A 1 -34.78 -5.91 5.88
N CYS A 2 -33.55 -6.42 5.86
CA CYS A 2 -33.30 -7.86 6.05
C CYS A 2 -33.33 -8.18 7.55
N PRO A 3 -34.07 -9.21 8.00
CA PRO A 3 -34.20 -9.52 9.42
C PRO A 3 -32.89 -10.07 10.00
N ASN A 4 -32.55 -9.60 11.21
CA ASN A 4 -31.39 -9.99 12.01
C ASN A 4 -31.42 -11.48 12.42
N GLN A 5 -30.22 -12.08 12.51
CA GLN A 5 -29.96 -13.46 12.93
C GLN A 5 -30.49 -13.77 14.35
N VAL A 6 -30.93 -15.01 14.59
CA VAL A 6 -30.14 -16.13 15.17
C VAL A 6 -31.09 -17.30 15.48
N ALA A 7 -30.86 -18.44 14.86
CA ALA A 7 -31.09 -19.76 15.44
C ALA A 7 -30.14 -20.76 14.76
N LEU A 8 -29.33 -21.47 15.53
CA LEU A 8 -28.52 -22.58 15.01
C LEU A 8 -29.47 -23.72 14.66
N PRO A 9 -29.50 -24.20 13.41
CA PRO A 9 -30.38 -25.31 13.09
C PRO A 9 -29.75 -26.62 13.54
N GLN A 10 -30.53 -27.36 14.31
CA GLN A 10 -30.31 -28.78 14.58
C GLN A 10 -30.55 -29.56 13.28
N ASN A 11 -29.59 -29.49 12.37
CA ASN A 11 -29.62 -30.30 11.16
C ASN A 11 -29.23 -31.75 11.54
N LYS A 12 -30.17 -32.69 11.35
CA LYS A 12 -29.98 -34.14 11.52
C LYS A 12 -29.20 -34.80 10.36
N GLY A 13 -28.55 -34.02 9.51
CA GLY A 13 -27.75 -34.47 8.38
C GLY A 13 -28.26 -33.90 7.05
N TRP A 14 -27.38 -33.90 6.05
CA TRP A 14 -27.64 -33.35 4.71
C TRP A 14 -28.68 -34.13 3.88
N ASP A 15 -29.35 -35.10 4.49
CA ASP A 15 -30.29 -36.02 3.83
C ASP A 15 -31.74 -35.81 4.30
N ASP A 16 -31.94 -35.06 5.40
CA ASP A 16 -33.26 -34.69 5.90
C ASP A 16 -33.71 -33.33 5.35
N PHE A 17 -35.01 -33.19 5.05
CA PHE A 17 -35.57 -31.91 4.60
C PHE A 17 -35.55 -30.88 5.75
N PRO A 18 -34.89 -29.72 5.59
CA PRO A 18 -34.81 -28.71 6.64
C PRO A 18 -36.17 -28.11 7.01
N LYS A 19 -36.35 -27.69 8.27
CA LYS A 19 -37.59 -27.03 8.71
C LYS A 19 -37.86 -25.77 7.88
N ALA A 20 -39.12 -25.50 7.54
CA ALA A 20 -39.49 -24.32 6.74
C ALA A 20 -39.10 -22.98 7.38
N THR A 21 -38.98 -22.93 8.71
CA THR A 21 -38.61 -21.72 9.47
C THR A 21 -37.09 -21.46 9.51
N ASP A 22 -36.27 -22.37 8.99
CA ASP A 22 -34.81 -22.30 9.08
C ASP A 22 -34.20 -21.62 7.85
N THR A 23 -34.01 -20.31 7.91
CA THR A 23 -33.51 -19.52 6.77
C THR A 23 -31.98 -19.38 6.77
N SER A 24 -31.25 -20.39 7.25
CA SER A 24 -29.78 -20.38 7.25
C SER A 24 -29.21 -20.85 5.91
N ASP A 25 -27.99 -20.40 5.57
CA ASP A 25 -27.28 -20.83 4.35
C ASP A 25 -27.23 -22.37 4.19
N LEU A 26 -26.97 -23.06 5.30
CA LEU A 26 -26.85 -24.52 5.32
C LEU A 26 -28.21 -25.19 5.07
N ALA A 27 -29.28 -24.59 5.56
CA ALA A 27 -30.63 -25.07 5.29
C ALA A 27 -31.03 -24.81 3.85
N ASP A 28 -30.73 -23.64 3.29
CA ASP A 28 -31.01 -23.33 1.89
C ASP A 28 -30.24 -24.27 0.96
N LEU A 29 -28.95 -24.53 1.24
CA LEU A 29 -28.16 -25.51 0.47
C LEU A 29 -28.67 -26.95 0.63
N ALA A 30 -29.10 -27.33 1.82
CA ALA A 30 -29.68 -28.65 2.08
C ALA A 30 -31.04 -28.83 1.37
N ARG A 31 -31.88 -27.79 1.29
CA ARG A 31 -33.12 -27.81 0.50
C ARG A 31 -32.82 -28.00 -0.98
N VAL A 32 -31.87 -27.25 -1.55
CA VAL A 32 -31.46 -27.40 -2.97
C VAL A 32 -31.02 -28.84 -3.26
N LYS A 33 -30.16 -29.41 -2.41
CA LYS A 33 -29.73 -30.81 -2.54
C LYS A 33 -30.92 -31.77 -2.42
N TRP A 34 -31.81 -31.55 -1.45
CA TRP A 34 -32.97 -32.41 -1.24
C TRP A 34 -33.91 -32.40 -2.44
N TYR A 35 -34.29 -31.23 -2.98
CA TYR A 35 -35.14 -31.14 -4.17
C TYR A 35 -34.48 -31.81 -5.37
N ARG A 36 -33.17 -31.62 -5.57
CA ARG A 36 -32.41 -32.32 -6.63
C ARG A 36 -32.47 -33.83 -6.46
N ASN A 37 -32.26 -34.34 -5.24
CA ASN A 37 -32.32 -35.77 -4.95
C ASN A 37 -33.73 -36.33 -5.14
N PHE A 38 -34.73 -35.69 -4.54
CA PHE A 38 -36.12 -36.12 -4.55
C PHE A 38 -36.68 -36.19 -5.98
N VAL A 39 -36.50 -35.12 -6.77
CA VAL A 39 -37.00 -35.07 -8.15
C VAL A 39 -36.26 -36.05 -9.08
N SER A 40 -34.98 -36.32 -8.83
CA SER A 40 -34.18 -37.23 -9.67
C SER A 40 -34.34 -38.71 -9.33
N HIS A 41 -34.88 -39.03 -8.15
CA HIS A 41 -35.02 -40.40 -7.65
C HIS A 41 -36.47 -40.81 -7.39
N ASP A 42 -37.45 -40.05 -7.88
CA ASP A 42 -38.83 -40.47 -7.84
C ASP A 42 -39.02 -41.73 -8.72
N GLU A 43 -39.53 -42.82 -8.13
CA GLU A 43 -39.65 -44.13 -8.78
C GLU A 43 -40.60 -44.10 -9.99
N LYS A 44 -41.53 -43.14 -10.03
CA LYS A 44 -42.48 -42.96 -11.13
C LYS A 44 -41.99 -41.98 -12.18
N GLY A 45 -41.03 -41.12 -11.83
CA GLY A 45 -40.56 -40.03 -12.70
C GLY A 45 -41.67 -39.04 -13.08
N GLU A 46 -42.75 -39.00 -12.30
CA GLU A 46 -43.96 -38.24 -12.62
C GLU A 46 -44.15 -37.15 -11.57
N LEU A 47 -43.93 -35.91 -11.98
CA LEU A 47 -44.17 -34.75 -11.14
C LEU A 47 -45.43 -34.04 -11.62
N THR A 48 -46.39 -33.80 -10.71
CA THR A 48 -47.57 -33.01 -11.08
C THR A 48 -47.15 -31.58 -11.38
N LEU A 49 -47.90 -30.89 -12.24
CA LEU A 49 -47.63 -29.48 -12.55
C LEU A 49 -47.68 -28.59 -11.29
N ALA A 50 -48.55 -28.94 -10.33
CA ALA A 50 -48.64 -28.24 -9.06
C ALA A 50 -47.35 -28.41 -8.24
N ASP A 51 -46.87 -29.65 -8.10
CA ASP A 51 -45.64 -29.94 -7.35
C ASP A 51 -44.41 -29.34 -8.01
N PHE A 52 -44.34 -29.39 -9.35
CA PHE A 52 -43.28 -28.72 -10.12
C PHE A 52 -43.23 -27.22 -9.85
N ASN A 53 -44.37 -26.54 -9.93
CA ASN A 53 -44.43 -25.10 -9.69
C ASN A 53 -44.07 -24.73 -8.25
N ASN A 54 -44.47 -25.55 -7.28
CA ASN A 54 -44.10 -25.36 -5.88
C ASN A 54 -42.59 -25.51 -5.68
N TYR A 55 -41.99 -26.61 -6.14
CA TYR A 55 -40.55 -26.85 -6.00
C TYR A 55 -39.71 -25.81 -6.73
N ARG A 56 -40.16 -25.41 -7.92
CA ARG A 56 -39.53 -24.34 -8.69
C ARG A 56 -39.55 -23.01 -7.91
N GLY A 57 -40.70 -22.63 -7.37
CA GLY A 57 -40.83 -21.40 -6.57
C GLY A 57 -39.95 -21.41 -5.33
N ASP A 58 -39.93 -22.54 -4.59
CA ASP A 58 -39.09 -22.71 -3.41
C ASP A 58 -37.59 -22.63 -3.73
N LEU A 59 -37.16 -23.25 -4.84
CA LEU A 59 -35.78 -23.19 -5.31
C LEU A 59 -35.39 -21.79 -5.77
N GLU A 60 -36.26 -21.11 -6.53
CA GLU A 60 -36.03 -19.73 -6.96
C GLU A 60 -35.84 -18.80 -5.76
N GLN A 61 -36.66 -18.95 -4.72
CA GLN A 61 -36.52 -18.20 -3.48
C GLN A 61 -35.21 -18.49 -2.74
N GLN A 62 -34.82 -19.77 -2.60
CA GLN A 62 -33.54 -20.15 -1.99
C GLN A 62 -32.33 -19.57 -2.73
N PHE A 63 -32.35 -19.57 -4.06
CA PHE A 63 -31.28 -18.98 -4.85
C PHE A 63 -31.21 -17.46 -4.68
N VAL A 64 -32.36 -16.79 -4.58
CA VAL A 64 -32.42 -15.36 -4.27
C VAL A 64 -31.84 -15.10 -2.88
N ASP A 65 -32.20 -15.88 -1.88
CA ASP A 65 -31.71 -15.72 -0.50
C ASP A 65 -30.20 -15.96 -0.39
N LEU A 66 -29.68 -17.04 -1.00
CA LEU A 66 -28.24 -17.31 -1.09
C LEU A 66 -27.50 -16.20 -1.83
N LYS A 67 -28.06 -15.68 -2.92
CA LYS A 67 -27.47 -14.56 -3.67
C LYS A 67 -27.48 -13.28 -2.84
N CYS A 68 -28.56 -12.96 -2.15
CA CYS A 68 -28.66 -11.81 -1.26
C CYS A 68 -27.70 -11.92 -0.08
N GLN A 69 -27.48 -13.12 0.46
CA GLN A 69 -26.46 -13.37 1.48
C GLN A 69 -25.03 -13.21 0.92
N LEU A 70 -24.76 -13.71 -0.29
CA LEU A 70 -23.45 -13.54 -0.95
C LEU A 70 -23.15 -12.08 -1.29
N LEU A 71 -24.15 -11.34 -1.79
CA LEU A 71 -24.03 -9.92 -2.11
C LEU A 71 -24.02 -9.04 -0.84
N GLY A 72 -24.80 -9.40 0.18
CA GLY A 72 -24.84 -8.71 1.47
C GLY A 72 -23.60 -8.97 2.34
N ARG A 73 -22.94 -10.12 2.14
CA ARG A 73 -21.53 -10.34 2.53
C ARG A 73 -20.61 -9.67 1.52
N GLU A 74 -20.80 -8.38 1.27
CA GLU A 74 -19.69 -7.55 0.78
C GLU A 74 -18.47 -7.88 1.66
N ASN A 75 -17.51 -8.48 0.97
CA ASN A 75 -16.71 -9.55 1.51
C ASN A 75 -15.82 -8.99 2.63
N LYS A 76 -15.74 -9.65 3.80
CA LYS A 76 -14.75 -9.28 4.84
C LYS A 76 -13.35 -9.15 4.24
N TYR A 77 -13.07 -9.93 3.19
CA TYR A 77 -11.86 -9.85 2.39
C TYR A 77 -11.79 -8.59 1.51
N ASN A 78 -12.89 -8.11 0.92
CA ASN A 78 -12.90 -6.85 0.16
C ASN A 78 -12.61 -5.63 1.05
N LYS A 79 -13.15 -5.60 2.28
CA LYS A 79 -12.83 -4.52 3.22
C LYS A 79 -11.35 -4.54 3.59
N LYS A 80 -10.81 -5.72 3.93
CA LYS A 80 -9.38 -5.89 4.23
C LYS A 80 -8.50 -5.56 3.03
N PHE A 81 -8.91 -5.94 1.83
CA PHE A 81 -8.18 -5.67 0.60
C PHE A 81 -8.13 -4.17 0.33
N LYS A 82 -9.26 -3.47 0.48
CA LYS A 82 -9.30 -2.02 0.38
C LYS A 82 -8.43 -1.33 1.42
N GLU A 83 -8.43 -1.79 2.66
CA GLU A 83 -7.58 -1.25 3.72
C GLU A 83 -6.08 -1.45 3.42
N ILE A 84 -5.72 -2.59 2.82
CA ILE A 84 -4.35 -2.84 2.35
C ILE A 84 -4.00 -1.93 1.16
N ASP A 85 -4.91 -1.75 0.22
CA ASP A 85 -4.71 -0.85 -0.93
C ASP A 85 -4.51 0.60 -0.45
N ASP A 86 -5.34 1.07 0.49
CA ASP A 86 -5.24 2.41 1.07
C ASP A 86 -3.88 2.60 1.78
N GLN A 87 -3.42 1.62 2.57
CA GLN A 87 -2.10 1.65 3.22
C GLN A 87 -0.94 1.61 2.21
N LEU A 88 -1.11 0.87 1.11
CA LEU A 88 -0.08 0.80 0.07
C LEU A 88 0.07 2.14 -0.65
N VAL A 89 -1.04 2.85 -0.89
CA VAL A 89 -1.02 4.20 -1.45
C VAL A 89 -0.31 5.16 -0.48
N GLU A 90 -0.67 5.16 0.80
CA GLU A 90 -0.03 6.01 1.82
C GLU A 90 1.48 5.80 1.88
N HIS A 91 1.95 4.56 1.96
CA HIS A 91 3.38 4.25 1.95
C HIS A 91 4.08 4.63 0.64
N THR A 92 3.36 4.62 -0.48
CA THR A 92 3.92 5.06 -1.76
C THR A 92 4.12 6.57 -1.76
N ASP A 93 3.17 7.32 -1.22
CA ASP A 93 3.27 8.79 -1.10
C ASP A 93 4.41 9.19 -0.15
N GLU A 94 4.54 8.54 1.00
CA GLU A 94 5.67 8.73 1.94
C GLU A 94 7.03 8.46 1.27
N LEU A 95 7.11 7.42 0.42
CA LEU A 95 8.35 7.10 -0.29
C LEU A 95 8.71 8.16 -1.34
N VAL A 96 7.72 8.79 -1.96
CA VAL A 96 7.93 9.91 -2.89
C VAL A 96 8.45 11.12 -2.12
N GLU A 97 7.86 11.45 -0.97
CA GLU A 97 8.30 12.57 -0.12
C GLU A 97 9.77 12.41 0.31
N HIS A 98 10.14 11.24 0.85
CA HIS A 98 11.53 10.97 1.23
C HIS A 98 12.51 11.02 0.06
N LYS A 99 12.06 10.67 -1.15
CA LYS A 99 12.88 10.78 -2.35
C LYS A 99 13.12 12.24 -2.73
N ASP A 100 12.12 13.10 -2.60
CA ASP A 100 12.24 14.53 -2.87
C ASP A 100 13.17 15.20 -1.85
N GLU A 101 13.05 14.85 -0.56
CA GLU A 101 14.00 15.28 0.49
C GLU A 101 15.45 14.86 0.16
N LEU A 102 15.63 13.63 -0.32
CA LEU A 102 16.97 13.12 -0.68
C LEU A 102 17.57 13.88 -1.88
N VAL A 103 16.73 14.30 -2.83
CA VAL A 103 17.16 15.13 -3.96
C VAL A 103 17.58 16.52 -3.46
N GLU A 104 16.81 17.14 -2.58
CA GLU A 104 17.16 18.44 -1.99
C GLU A 104 18.49 18.37 -1.22
N HIS A 105 18.68 17.34 -0.41
CA HIS A 105 19.95 17.12 0.30
C HIS A 105 21.13 16.92 -0.66
N LYS A 106 20.91 16.26 -1.80
CA LYS A 106 21.93 16.08 -2.82
C LYS A 106 22.31 17.42 -3.48
N ASP A 107 21.33 18.26 -3.78
CA ASP A 107 21.57 19.58 -4.36
C ASP A 107 22.37 20.47 -3.40
N ILE A 108 22.06 20.42 -2.10
CA ILE A 108 22.83 21.11 -1.06
C ILE A 108 24.28 20.60 -1.00
N LEU A 109 24.50 19.30 -1.13
CA LEU A 109 25.85 18.72 -1.15
C LEU A 109 26.66 19.21 -2.35
N VAL A 110 26.05 19.28 -3.53
CA VAL A 110 26.68 19.82 -4.74
C VAL A 110 27.05 21.28 -4.55
N GLU A 111 26.14 22.10 -4.01
CA GLU A 111 26.41 23.52 -3.74
C GLU A 111 27.58 23.71 -2.75
N ASN A 112 27.66 22.84 -1.74
CA ASN A 112 28.77 22.87 -0.78
C ASN A 112 30.09 22.41 -1.41
N GLU A 113 30.06 21.44 -2.32
CA GLU A 113 31.24 21.02 -3.08
C GLU A 113 31.78 22.17 -3.93
N ASP A 114 30.91 22.90 -4.64
CA ASP A 114 31.28 24.08 -5.42
C ASP A 114 31.93 25.17 -4.54
N LYS A 115 31.36 25.42 -3.35
CA LYS A 115 31.94 26.37 -2.38
C LYS A 115 33.32 25.95 -1.88
N LEU A 116 33.54 24.64 -1.68
CA LEU A 116 34.85 24.12 -1.25
C LEU A 116 35.89 24.32 -2.35
N VAL A 117 35.52 24.12 -3.61
CA VAL A 117 36.40 24.40 -4.77
C VAL A 117 36.77 25.88 -4.82
N GLU A 118 35.79 26.78 -4.66
CA GLU A 118 36.05 28.22 -4.65
C GLU A 118 37.00 28.64 -3.52
N LEU A 119 36.83 28.06 -2.33
CA LEU A 119 37.72 28.32 -1.19
C LEU A 119 39.15 27.82 -1.45
N ASP A 120 39.32 26.68 -2.13
CA ASP A 120 40.65 26.16 -2.48
C ASP A 120 41.37 27.10 -3.46
N ASP A 121 40.65 27.59 -4.48
CA ASP A 121 41.16 28.61 -5.42
C ASP A 121 41.58 29.90 -4.70
N GLN A 122 40.78 30.35 -3.72
CA GLN A 122 41.11 31.51 -2.90
C GLN A 122 42.37 31.27 -2.06
N ILE A 123 42.51 30.11 -1.44
CA ILE A 123 43.69 29.72 -0.67
C ILE A 123 44.94 29.74 -1.55
N ASP A 124 44.87 29.20 -2.76
CA ASP A 124 46.00 29.18 -3.68
C ASP A 124 46.38 30.59 -4.16
N ASN A 125 45.41 31.47 -4.36
CA ASN A 125 45.68 32.88 -4.62
C ASN A 125 46.34 33.57 -3.41
N MET A 126 45.87 33.33 -2.19
CA MET A 126 46.49 33.86 -0.98
C MET A 126 47.94 33.39 -0.82
N LYS A 127 48.22 32.10 -1.02
CA LYS A 127 49.59 31.55 -1.00
C LYS A 127 50.51 32.26 -2.00
N LYS A 128 50.04 32.48 -3.23
CA LYS A 128 50.78 33.23 -4.24
C LYS A 128 51.07 34.65 -3.76
N THR A 129 50.07 35.37 -3.24
CA THR A 129 50.28 36.75 -2.76
C THR A 129 51.28 36.80 -1.61
N HIS A 130 51.17 35.90 -0.63
CA HIS A 130 52.08 35.84 0.52
C HIS A 130 53.53 35.59 0.08
N PHE A 131 53.75 34.66 -0.87
CA PHE A 131 55.07 34.41 -1.43
C PHE A 131 55.69 35.65 -2.10
N HIS A 132 54.89 36.48 -2.78
CA HIS A 132 55.36 37.74 -3.36
C HIS A 132 55.68 38.77 -2.26
N THR A 133 54.86 38.86 -1.21
CA THR A 133 55.12 39.74 -0.06
C THR A 133 56.42 39.40 0.64
N ASP A 134 56.69 38.11 0.88
CA ASP A 134 57.92 37.65 1.55
C ASP A 134 59.17 38.02 0.75
N LYS A 135 59.14 37.81 -0.59
CA LYS A 135 60.23 38.23 -1.47
C LYS A 135 60.49 39.74 -1.46
N LEU A 136 59.43 40.55 -1.40
CA LEU A 136 59.57 42.01 -1.31
C LEU A 136 60.17 42.42 0.04
N ASN A 137 59.76 41.78 1.14
CA ASN A 137 60.31 42.03 2.47
C ASN A 137 61.81 41.68 2.53
N ASP A 138 62.21 40.54 1.98
CA ASP A 138 63.62 40.13 1.87
C ASP A 138 64.43 41.14 1.05
N PHE A 139 63.89 41.61 -0.08
CA PHE A 139 64.52 42.65 -0.89
C PHE A 139 64.73 43.95 -0.10
N TRP A 140 63.70 44.44 0.60
CA TRP A 140 63.78 45.65 1.41
C TRP A 140 64.82 45.53 2.54
N LEU A 141 64.91 44.37 3.19
CA LEU A 141 65.91 44.09 4.22
C LEU A 141 67.35 44.15 3.65
N LEU A 142 67.57 43.59 2.47
CA LEU A 142 68.87 43.66 1.79
C LEU A 142 69.21 45.08 1.35
N PHE A 143 68.23 45.81 0.81
CA PHE A 143 68.38 47.20 0.41
C PHE A 143 68.78 48.09 1.60
N ASP A 144 68.05 48.01 2.73
CA ASP A 144 68.33 48.79 3.94
C ASP A 144 69.71 48.48 4.54
N LYS A 145 70.12 47.20 4.56
CA LYS A 145 71.49 46.79 4.94
C LYS A 145 72.55 47.43 4.05
N THR A 146 72.32 47.49 2.75
CA THR A 146 73.25 48.05 1.77
C THR A 146 73.42 49.56 1.98
N ILE A 147 72.31 50.28 2.13
CA ILE A 147 72.30 51.73 2.41
C ILE A 147 73.06 52.03 3.71
N LYS A 148 72.75 51.31 4.81
CA LYS A 148 73.43 51.48 6.10
C LYS A 148 74.94 51.22 6.04
N THR A 149 75.39 50.33 5.15
CA THR A 149 76.81 50.03 4.95
C THR A 149 77.48 51.15 4.15
N ALA A 150 76.84 51.61 3.08
CA ALA A 150 77.34 52.71 2.25
C ALA A 150 77.45 54.04 3.02
N SER A 151 76.54 54.32 3.97
CA SER A 151 76.58 55.54 4.78
C SER A 151 77.67 55.57 5.88
N LYS A 152 78.38 54.46 6.11
CA LYS A 152 79.47 54.36 7.10
C LYS A 152 80.88 54.49 6.48
N LEU A 153 80.96 54.52 5.15
CA LEU A 153 82.17 54.76 4.35
C LEU A 153 82.30 56.26 4.08
#